data_AF-A0A7Y2TD62-F1
#
_entry.id   AF-A0A7Y2TD62-F1
#
_cell.length_a   1.000
_cell.length_b   1.000
_cell.length_c   1.000
_cell.angle_alpha   90.00
_cell.angle_beta   90.00
_cell.angle_gamma   90.00
#
_symmetry.space_group_name_H-M   'P 1'
#
loop_
_entity.id
_entity.type
_entity.pdbx_description
1 polymer ?
#
loop_
_entity_poly.entity_id
_entity_poly.type
_entity_poly.pdbx_seq_one_letter_code
_entity_poly.pdbx_strand_id
1 'polypeptide(L)'
;MKLFKTQQKVIIIFLFFLLIISISFIVHLEIKAANLASKWEEHEKSLLKNQDVLDGLGTFARLVKNDAIRLDGNSIVLMDNNSVLGMDKNGIGLTSDQDIKINHQSGSELSFEKDDVKIKVMGDIQIGPSKDKYIGYKADEDRFYIHHSGSEIFLGEIKGPQGKPFANGIYIRGKVGGPYLSVNEKNIRLIAPMKNGLYDITIDPENKLLGLNCGNSYIVLDKDDIDIEAKGNISISSLNGIISINGKRVSLNE
;
A
#
# COMPACT_ATOMS: atom_id res chain seq x y z
N MET A 1 -8.33 92.13 -56.85
CA MET A 1 -8.33 91.41 -55.56
C MET A 1 -8.77 89.97 -55.81
N LYS A 2 -7.96 88.98 -55.36
CA LYS A 2 -8.17 87.50 -55.43
C LYS A 2 -7.88 86.77 -56.77
N LEU A 3 -6.67 86.87 -57.32
CA LEU A 3 -6.17 85.90 -58.32
C LEU A 3 -4.92 85.10 -57.89
N PHE A 4 -4.37 85.38 -56.71
CA PHE A 4 -3.30 84.56 -56.09
C PHE A 4 -3.78 83.25 -55.44
N LYS A 5 -5.09 82.95 -55.48
CA LYS A 5 -5.67 81.81 -54.74
C LYS A 5 -5.44 80.43 -55.39
N THR A 6 -5.20 80.36 -56.70
CA THR A 6 -5.16 79.06 -57.40
C THR A 6 -3.77 78.41 -57.35
N GLN A 7 -2.70 79.16 -57.59
CA GLN A 7 -1.34 78.61 -57.53
C GLN A 7 -0.90 78.25 -56.09
N GLN A 8 -1.27 79.05 -55.10
CA GLN A 8 -1.04 78.71 -53.69
C GLN A 8 -1.77 77.43 -53.28
N LYS A 9 -3.01 77.21 -53.75
CA LYS A 9 -3.74 75.96 -53.48
C LYS A 9 -3.07 74.75 -54.12
N VAL A 10 -2.56 74.86 -55.34
CA VAL A 10 -1.84 73.77 -56.02
C VAL A 10 -0.54 73.42 -55.28
N ILE A 11 0.22 74.43 -54.84
CA ILE A 11 1.44 74.23 -54.04
C ILE A 11 1.11 73.58 -52.69
N ILE A 12 0.06 74.02 -52.01
CA ILE A 12 -0.40 73.43 -50.75
C ILE A 12 -0.81 71.97 -50.95
N ILE A 13 -1.58 71.65 -52.00
CA ILE A 13 -1.99 70.28 -52.32
C ILE A 13 -0.77 69.40 -52.64
N PHE A 14 0.20 69.93 -53.40
CA PHE A 14 1.44 69.22 -53.73
C PHE A 14 2.30 68.94 -52.50
N LEU A 15 2.47 69.93 -51.61
CA LEU A 15 3.16 69.77 -50.33
C LEU A 15 2.43 68.77 -49.43
N PHE A 16 1.09 68.79 -49.41
CA PHE A 16 0.30 67.83 -48.67
C PHE A 16 0.45 66.41 -49.22
N PHE A 17 0.53 66.26 -50.54
CA PHE A 17 0.79 64.98 -51.20
C PHE A 17 2.19 64.45 -50.91
N LEU A 18 3.21 65.31 -50.95
CA LEU A 18 4.58 64.96 -50.53
C LEU A 18 4.65 64.58 -49.06
N LEU A 19 3.90 65.28 -48.20
CA LEU A 19 3.78 64.96 -46.77
C LEU A 19 3.17 63.57 -46.59
N ILE A 20 2.07 63.27 -47.28
CA ILE A 20 1.40 61.95 -47.21
C ILE A 20 2.33 60.84 -47.70
N ILE A 21 3.05 61.03 -48.82
CA ILE A 21 4.02 60.05 -49.32
C ILE A 21 5.15 59.85 -48.30
N SER A 22 5.66 60.93 -47.73
CA SER A 22 6.75 60.86 -46.74
C SER A 22 6.29 60.13 -45.47
N ILE A 23 5.10 60.43 -44.95
CA ILE A 23 4.50 59.72 -43.81
C ILE A 23 4.29 58.24 -44.14
N SER A 24 3.74 57.93 -45.31
CA SER A 24 3.52 56.54 -45.75
C SER A 24 4.85 55.78 -45.87
N PHE A 25 5.90 56.44 -46.36
CA PHE A 25 7.24 55.86 -46.47
C PHE A 25 7.87 55.61 -45.09
N ILE A 26 7.74 56.57 -44.16
CA ILE A 26 8.21 56.43 -42.78
C ILE A 26 7.51 55.26 -42.08
N VAL A 27 6.18 55.19 -42.16
CA VAL A 27 5.40 54.09 -41.57
C VAL A 27 5.82 52.74 -42.17
N HIS A 28 6.07 52.68 -43.48
CA HIS A 28 6.53 51.44 -44.12
C HIS A 28 7.94 51.03 -43.64
N LEU A 29 8.84 51.99 -43.40
CA LEU A 29 10.15 51.73 -42.80
C LEU A 29 10.03 51.27 -41.36
N GLU A 30 9.16 51.87 -40.55
CA GLU A 30 8.92 51.47 -39.16
C GLU A 30 8.37 50.04 -39.06
N ILE A 31 7.40 49.68 -39.92
CA ILE A 31 6.87 48.31 -40.00
C ILE A 31 7.99 47.33 -40.40
N LYS A 32 8.83 47.68 -41.38
CA LYS A 32 9.98 46.83 -41.76
C LYS A 32 11.00 46.69 -40.63
N ALA A 33 11.29 47.76 -39.91
CA ALA A 33 12.22 47.75 -38.77
C ALA A 33 11.66 46.91 -37.61
N ALA A 34 10.38 47.05 -37.28
CA ALA A 34 9.71 46.25 -36.26
C ALA A 34 9.69 44.75 -36.63
N ASN A 35 9.40 44.42 -37.89
CA ASN A 35 9.47 43.04 -38.38
C ASN A 35 10.89 42.47 -38.32
N LEU A 36 11.92 43.28 -38.61
CA LEU A 36 13.32 42.85 -38.51
C LEU A 36 13.72 42.60 -37.04
N ALA A 37 13.32 43.48 -36.13
CA ALA A 37 13.57 43.35 -34.70
C ALA A 37 12.88 42.12 -34.11
N SER A 38 11.62 41.87 -34.49
CA SER A 38 10.87 40.68 -34.08
C SER A 38 11.54 39.38 -34.56
N LYS A 39 11.99 39.33 -35.82
CA LYS A 39 12.76 38.18 -36.34
C LYS A 39 14.11 38.02 -35.65
N TRP A 40 14.78 39.12 -35.31
CA TRP A 40 16.04 39.07 -34.57
C TRP A 40 15.85 38.48 -33.17
N GLU A 41 14.82 38.91 -32.44
CA GLU A 41 14.49 38.37 -31.11
C GLU A 41 14.14 36.87 -31.18
N GLU A 42 13.42 36.44 -32.22
CA GLU A 42 13.13 35.03 -32.46
C GLU A 42 14.42 34.22 -32.74
N HIS A 43 15.33 34.76 -33.55
CA HIS A 43 16.63 34.15 -33.81
C HIS A 43 17.50 34.07 -32.55
N GLU A 44 17.52 35.12 -31.73
CA GLU A 44 18.26 35.17 -30.47
C GLU A 44 17.74 34.13 -29.47
N LYS A 45 16.41 34.01 -29.30
CA LYS A 45 15.79 32.95 -28.49
C LYS A 45 16.13 31.56 -28.99
N SER A 46 16.14 31.36 -30.31
CA SER A 46 16.52 30.08 -30.93
C SER A 46 17.99 29.73 -30.68
N LEU A 47 18.89 30.71 -30.79
CA LEU A 47 20.32 30.53 -30.50
C LEU A 47 20.57 30.18 -29.03
N LEU A 48 19.91 30.86 -28.10
CA LEU A 48 20.00 30.55 -26.67
C LEU A 48 19.52 29.11 -26.38
N LYS A 49 18.39 28.71 -26.95
CA LYS A 49 17.89 27.33 -26.83
C LYS A 49 18.88 26.30 -27.39
N ASN A 50 19.54 26.60 -28.51
CA ASN A 50 20.55 25.71 -29.08
C ASN A 50 21.79 25.62 -28.19
N GLN A 51 22.19 26.72 -27.54
CA GLN A 51 23.29 26.71 -26.57
C GLN A 51 22.96 25.81 -25.38
N ASP A 52 21.75 25.91 -24.81
CA ASP A 52 21.30 25.05 -23.71
C ASP A 52 21.37 23.56 -24.08
N VAL A 53 20.97 23.21 -25.32
CA VAL A 53 21.06 21.84 -25.84
C VAL A 53 22.51 21.38 -25.94
N LEU A 54 23.41 22.22 -26.45
CA LEU A 54 24.83 21.90 -26.57
C LEU A 54 25.48 21.71 -25.20
N ASP A 55 25.16 22.55 -24.23
CA ASP A 55 25.66 22.46 -22.86
C ASP A 55 25.15 21.18 -22.16
N GLY A 56 23.88 20.83 -22.39
CA GLY A 56 23.30 19.56 -21.94
C GLY A 56 24.00 18.33 -22.54
N LEU A 57 24.26 18.34 -23.85
CA LEU A 57 25.00 17.27 -24.53
C LEU A 57 26.45 17.18 -24.04
N GLY A 58 27.10 18.31 -23.77
CA GLY A 58 28.44 18.36 -23.18
C GLY A 58 28.48 17.70 -21.80
N THR A 59 27.47 17.98 -20.96
CA THR A 59 27.33 17.36 -19.63
C THR A 59 27.11 15.86 -19.76
N PHE A 60 26.19 15.43 -20.63
CA PHE A 60 25.91 14.03 -20.90
C PHE A 60 27.16 13.27 -21.39
N ALA A 61 27.87 13.82 -22.38
CA ALA A 61 29.09 13.21 -22.91
C ALA A 61 30.17 13.04 -21.83
N ARG A 62 30.28 14.01 -20.90
CA ARG A 62 31.19 13.91 -19.76
C ARG A 62 30.78 12.79 -18.80
N LEU A 63 29.48 12.64 -18.52
CA LEU A 63 28.97 11.54 -17.68
C LEU A 63 29.24 10.17 -18.31
N VAL A 64 29.04 10.02 -19.63
CA VAL A 64 29.38 8.78 -20.35
C VAL A 64 30.87 8.49 -20.32
N LYS A 65 31.72 9.51 -20.58
CA LYS A 65 33.18 9.36 -20.55
C LYS A 65 33.72 8.94 -19.18
N ASN A 66 33.05 9.37 -18.11
CA ASN A 66 33.42 9.05 -16.74
C ASN A 66 32.74 7.77 -16.21
N ASP A 67 32.13 6.96 -17.08
CA ASP A 67 31.39 5.74 -16.72
C ASP A 67 30.20 5.96 -15.75
N ALA A 68 29.78 7.21 -15.52
CA ALA A 68 28.61 7.53 -14.69
C ALA A 68 27.28 7.19 -15.39
N ILE A 69 27.29 7.14 -16.73
CA ILE A 69 26.18 6.64 -17.57
C ILE A 69 26.76 5.68 -18.60
N ARG A 70 26.26 4.44 -18.66
CA ARG A 70 26.56 3.47 -19.72
C ARG A 70 25.31 3.14 -20.52
N LEU A 71 25.46 3.13 -21.84
CA LEU A 71 24.45 2.75 -22.82
C LEU A 71 25.06 1.72 -23.77
N ASP A 72 24.55 0.48 -23.77
CA ASP A 72 25.07 -0.60 -24.64
C ASP A 72 24.04 -1.08 -25.69
N GLY A 73 23.00 -0.27 -25.93
CA GLY A 73 21.93 -0.52 -26.89
C GLY A 73 20.77 -1.35 -26.32
N ASN A 74 21.03 -2.21 -25.33
CA ASN A 74 20.00 -3.03 -24.68
C ASN A 74 19.81 -2.70 -23.19
N SER A 75 20.69 -1.89 -22.62
CA SER A 75 20.62 -1.45 -21.24
C SER A 75 21.01 0.01 -21.07
N ILE A 76 20.50 0.59 -19.98
CA ILE A 76 20.92 1.89 -19.45
C ILE A 76 21.39 1.66 -18.02
N VAL A 77 22.60 2.10 -17.70
CA VAL A 77 23.18 1.96 -16.36
C VAL A 77 23.65 3.32 -15.87
N LEU A 78 23.16 3.73 -14.70
CA LEU A 78 23.64 4.90 -13.96
C LEU A 78 24.54 4.39 -12.83
N MET A 79 25.75 4.93 -12.74
CA MET A 79 26.75 4.49 -11.77
C MET A 79 27.24 5.68 -10.95
N ASP A 80 27.36 5.46 -9.64
CA ASP A 80 28.17 6.26 -8.73
C ASP A 80 29.19 5.34 -8.06
N ASN A 81 30.17 5.89 -7.33
CA ASN A 81 31.30 5.14 -6.76
C ASN A 81 30.88 3.91 -5.93
N ASN A 82 29.69 3.93 -5.32
CA ASN A 82 29.22 2.87 -4.42
C ASN A 82 27.86 2.27 -4.84
N SER A 83 27.28 2.68 -5.98
CA SER A 83 25.93 2.25 -6.37
C SER A 83 25.72 2.20 -7.88
N VAL A 84 24.85 1.28 -8.31
CA VAL A 84 24.50 1.03 -9.70
C VAL A 84 22.99 0.89 -9.81
N LEU A 85 22.37 1.72 -10.67
CA LEU A 85 20.98 1.59 -11.10
C LEU A 85 20.97 1.20 -12.58
N GLY A 86 20.50 0.00 -12.90
CA GLY A 86 20.45 -0.53 -14.25
C GLY A 86 19.03 -0.86 -14.69
N MET A 87 18.76 -0.74 -15.99
CA MET A 87 17.55 -1.24 -16.63
C MET A 87 17.92 -2.06 -17.87
N ASP A 88 17.34 -3.24 -18.01
CA ASP A 88 17.50 -4.13 -19.16
C ASP A 88 16.15 -4.77 -19.59
N LYS A 89 16.20 -5.75 -20.50
CA LYS A 89 15.02 -6.49 -20.96
C LYS A 89 14.32 -7.33 -19.87
N ASN A 90 14.99 -7.60 -18.75
CA ASN A 90 14.50 -8.42 -17.65
C ASN A 90 13.96 -7.57 -16.49
N GLY A 91 14.30 -6.28 -16.42
CA GLY A 91 13.72 -5.34 -15.47
C GLY A 91 14.66 -4.22 -15.04
N ILE A 92 14.42 -3.70 -13.83
CA ILE A 92 15.24 -2.68 -13.18
C ILE A 92 16.00 -3.35 -12.03
N GLY A 93 17.32 -3.20 -12.00
CA GLY A 93 18.19 -3.66 -10.93
C GLY A 93 18.83 -2.50 -10.18
N LEU A 94 18.89 -2.61 -8.86
CA LEU A 94 19.67 -1.71 -8.00
C LEU A 94 20.67 -2.53 -7.20
N THR A 95 21.94 -2.15 -7.29
CA THR A 95 23.03 -2.73 -6.51
C THR A 95 23.77 -1.60 -5.80
N SER A 96 24.09 -1.78 -4.54
CA SER A 96 24.79 -0.77 -3.74
C SER A 96 25.60 -1.46 -2.65
N ASP A 97 26.80 -0.95 -2.38
CA ASP A 97 27.61 -1.35 -1.22
C ASP A 97 27.11 -0.69 0.09
N GLN A 98 26.08 0.15 -0.02
CA GLN A 98 25.36 0.84 1.04
C GLN A 98 23.87 0.49 1.01
N ASP A 99 23.14 0.82 2.08
CA ASP A 99 21.70 0.57 2.17
C ASP A 99 20.92 1.23 1.02
N ILE A 100 20.09 0.44 0.33
CA ILE A 100 19.18 0.94 -0.72
C ILE A 100 17.86 1.28 -0.07
N LYS A 101 17.41 2.54 -0.19
CA LYS A 101 16.13 3.01 0.36
C LYS A 101 15.20 3.48 -0.75
N ILE A 102 14.05 2.83 -0.87
CA ILE A 102 12.95 3.27 -1.75
C ILE A 102 11.90 3.93 -0.88
N ASN A 103 11.83 5.26 -0.95
CA ASN A 103 10.92 6.08 -0.14
C ASN A 103 9.71 6.55 -0.96
N HIS A 104 8.52 6.39 -0.40
CA HIS A 104 7.31 7.04 -0.91
C HIS A 104 7.01 8.31 -0.09
N GLN A 105 6.46 9.35 -0.72
CA GLN A 105 6.17 10.64 -0.06
C GLN A 105 5.25 10.51 1.18
N SER A 106 4.52 9.39 1.31
CA SER A 106 3.67 9.08 2.45
C SER A 106 4.42 8.53 3.68
N GLY A 107 5.75 8.41 3.64
CA GLY A 107 6.57 7.89 4.75
C GLY A 107 6.71 6.37 4.80
N SER A 108 6.22 5.65 3.79
CA SER A 108 6.52 4.22 3.60
C SER A 108 7.90 4.04 2.97
N GLU A 109 8.66 3.05 3.44
CA GLU A 109 10.05 2.78 3.08
C GLU A 109 10.26 1.26 2.88
N LEU A 110 10.91 0.89 1.78
CA LEU A 110 11.53 -0.43 1.59
C LEU A 110 13.04 -0.23 1.60
N SER A 111 13.73 -0.84 2.57
CA SER A 111 15.18 -0.76 2.69
C SER A 111 15.83 -2.14 2.56
N PHE A 112 16.83 -2.22 1.70
CA PHE A 112 17.74 -3.36 1.62
C PHE A 112 19.03 -2.96 2.32
N GLU A 113 19.27 -3.53 3.49
CA GLU A 113 20.51 -3.41 4.24
C GLU A 113 21.38 -4.63 3.97
N LYS A 114 22.64 -4.59 4.44
CA LYS A 114 23.63 -5.65 4.17
C LYS A 114 23.12 -7.06 4.45
N ASP A 115 22.43 -7.25 5.58
CA ASP A 115 21.95 -8.55 6.06
C ASP A 115 20.42 -8.61 6.24
N ASP A 116 19.71 -7.49 6.05
CA ASP A 116 18.29 -7.35 6.38
C ASP A 116 17.49 -6.71 5.23
N VAL A 117 16.23 -7.10 5.11
CA VAL A 117 15.23 -6.35 4.33
C VAL A 117 14.21 -5.79 5.30
N LYS A 118 14.09 -4.46 5.37
CA LYS A 118 13.10 -3.80 6.23
C LYS A 118 12.00 -3.19 5.39
N ILE A 119 10.77 -3.43 5.82
CA ILE A 119 9.56 -2.90 5.21
C ILE A 119 8.88 -2.05 6.27
N LYS A 120 8.83 -0.74 6.06
CA LYS A 120 8.11 0.21 6.91
C LYS A 120 6.94 0.77 6.12
N VAL A 121 5.72 0.52 6.57
CA VAL A 121 4.50 0.99 5.91
C VAL A 121 3.62 1.64 6.96
N MET A 122 3.04 2.79 6.62
CA MET A 122 2.16 3.54 7.53
C MET A 122 0.72 3.03 7.57
N GLY A 123 0.37 2.10 6.68
CA GLY A 123 -0.95 1.46 6.61
C GLY A 123 -0.83 -0.06 6.54
N ASP A 124 -1.79 -0.69 5.86
CA ASP A 124 -1.83 -2.14 5.73
C ASP A 124 -0.63 -2.69 4.94
N ILE A 125 -0.13 -3.85 5.37
CA ILE A 125 0.90 -4.61 4.70
C ILE A 125 0.28 -5.92 4.23
N GLN A 126 0.48 -6.26 2.96
CA GLN A 126 0.07 -7.55 2.40
C GLN A 126 1.18 -8.11 1.52
N ILE A 127 1.63 -9.34 1.84
CA ILE A 127 2.68 -10.05 1.12
C ILE A 127 2.15 -11.43 0.76
N GLY A 128 1.98 -11.69 -0.53
CA GLY A 128 1.53 -13.00 -1.00
C GLY A 128 1.26 -13.07 -2.51
N PRO A 129 1.16 -14.30 -3.06
CA PRO A 129 0.99 -14.51 -4.50
C PRO A 129 -0.39 -14.14 -5.05
N SER A 130 -1.40 -13.99 -4.19
CA SER A 130 -2.76 -13.68 -4.65
C SER A 130 -3.60 -13.00 -3.58
N LYS A 131 -4.80 -12.56 -3.98
CA LYS A 131 -5.82 -12.00 -3.08
C LYS A 131 -6.37 -13.02 -2.07
N ASP A 132 -6.16 -14.32 -2.30
CA ASP A 132 -6.68 -15.40 -1.45
C ASP A 132 -5.57 -16.13 -0.69
N LYS A 133 -4.29 -15.77 -0.87
CA LYS A 133 -3.16 -16.40 -0.19
C LYS A 133 -2.08 -15.37 0.10
N TYR A 134 -2.02 -14.92 1.35
CA TYR A 134 -1.08 -13.88 1.77
C TYR A 134 -0.91 -13.81 3.28
N ILE A 135 0.16 -13.16 3.72
CA ILE A 135 0.42 -12.74 5.09
C ILE A 135 0.28 -11.22 5.13
N GLY A 136 -0.26 -10.67 6.20
CA GLY A 136 -0.44 -9.23 6.29
C GLY A 136 -0.43 -8.69 7.71
N TYR A 137 -0.37 -7.37 7.76
CA TYR A 137 -0.62 -6.56 8.94
C TYR A 137 -1.71 -5.55 8.60
N LYS A 138 -2.68 -5.41 9.48
CA LYS A 138 -3.82 -4.52 9.31
C LYS A 138 -3.75 -3.41 10.35
N ALA A 139 -3.52 -2.19 9.89
CA ALA A 139 -3.09 -1.08 10.76
C ALA A 139 -4.23 -0.53 11.62
N ASP A 140 -5.47 -0.51 11.11
CA ASP A 140 -6.65 -0.07 11.85
C ASP A 140 -7.11 -1.07 12.92
N GLU A 141 -6.66 -2.33 12.82
CA GLU A 141 -6.98 -3.40 13.75
C GLU A 141 -5.79 -3.84 14.62
N ASP A 142 -4.61 -3.24 14.43
CA ASP A 142 -3.34 -3.62 15.06
C ASP A 142 -3.14 -5.15 15.06
N ARG A 143 -3.22 -5.75 13.85
CA ARG A 143 -3.35 -7.21 13.71
C ARG A 143 -2.45 -7.79 12.63
N PHE A 144 -1.67 -8.80 13.00
CA PHE A 144 -0.94 -9.65 12.06
C PHE A 144 -1.78 -10.87 11.69
N TYR A 145 -1.80 -11.25 10.41
CA TYR A 145 -2.63 -12.36 9.96
C TYR A 145 -2.07 -13.12 8.75
N ILE A 146 -2.48 -14.37 8.62
CA ILE A 146 -2.26 -15.25 7.47
C ILE A 146 -3.63 -15.59 6.91
N HIS A 147 -3.84 -15.31 5.63
CA HIS A 147 -5.08 -15.61 4.92
C HIS A 147 -4.87 -16.70 3.88
N HIS A 148 -5.76 -17.70 3.87
CA HIS A 148 -5.77 -18.74 2.83
C HIS A 148 -7.20 -19.18 2.50
N SER A 149 -7.69 -18.81 1.31
CA SER A 149 -8.99 -19.25 0.76
C SER A 149 -10.17 -19.07 1.73
N GLY A 150 -10.22 -17.94 2.42
CA GLY A 150 -11.26 -17.62 3.41
C GLY A 150 -11.00 -18.12 4.83
N SER A 151 -9.99 -18.97 5.04
CA SER A 151 -9.47 -19.30 6.38
C SER A 151 -8.45 -18.26 6.83
N GLU A 152 -8.30 -18.09 8.13
CA GLU A 152 -7.44 -17.05 8.70
C GLU A 152 -6.79 -17.49 10.02
N ILE A 153 -5.52 -17.14 10.21
CA ILE A 153 -4.83 -17.16 11.50
C ILE A 153 -4.45 -15.71 11.79
N PHE A 154 -4.72 -15.19 12.97
CA PHE A 154 -4.29 -13.84 13.33
C PHE A 154 -3.87 -13.70 14.80
N LEU A 155 -3.01 -12.72 15.04
CA LEU A 155 -2.56 -12.24 16.35
C LEU A 155 -2.93 -10.76 16.48
N GLY A 156 -3.65 -10.40 17.54
CA GLY A 156 -4.06 -9.02 17.82
C GLY A 156 -5.44 -8.96 18.47
N GLU A 157 -6.18 -7.89 18.22
CA GLU A 157 -7.54 -7.72 18.75
C GLU A 157 -8.51 -8.74 18.15
N ILE A 158 -9.12 -9.55 19.02
CA ILE A 158 -10.22 -10.45 18.70
C ILE A 158 -11.52 -9.68 18.92
N LYS A 159 -12.32 -9.55 17.85
CA LYS A 159 -13.65 -8.93 17.91
C LYS A 159 -14.71 -9.98 18.24
N GLY A 160 -15.58 -9.67 19.19
CA GLY A 160 -16.73 -10.46 19.56
C GLY A 160 -17.93 -10.26 18.63
N PRO A 161 -19.11 -10.78 19.01
CA PRO A 161 -20.36 -10.56 18.28
C PRO A 161 -20.59 -9.06 18.05
N GLN A 162 -21.09 -8.69 16.86
CA GLN A 162 -21.31 -7.30 16.44
C GLN A 162 -20.04 -6.45 16.24
N GLY A 163 -18.86 -7.08 16.20
CA GLY A 163 -17.60 -6.39 15.85
C GLY A 163 -16.99 -5.58 17.00
N LYS A 164 -17.46 -5.74 18.24
CA LYS A 164 -16.88 -5.08 19.40
C LYS A 164 -15.59 -5.76 19.84
N PRO A 165 -14.56 -5.03 20.30
CA PRO A 165 -13.37 -5.63 20.92
C PRO A 165 -13.77 -6.60 22.03
N PHE A 166 -13.21 -7.81 22.02
CA PHE A 166 -13.47 -8.85 23.02
C PHE A 166 -12.26 -9.14 23.89
N ALA A 167 -11.11 -9.41 23.27
CA ALA A 167 -9.86 -9.80 23.94
C ALA A 167 -8.67 -9.64 22.98
N ASN A 168 -7.44 -9.70 23.47
CA ASN A 168 -6.23 -9.74 22.63
C ASN A 168 -5.65 -11.14 22.62
N GLY A 169 -5.26 -11.65 21.46
CA GLY A 169 -4.66 -12.98 21.41
C GLY A 169 -4.56 -13.59 20.03
N ILE A 170 -4.56 -14.91 20.01
CA ILE A 170 -4.46 -15.72 18.79
C ILE A 170 -5.84 -16.23 18.43
N TYR A 171 -6.20 -16.06 17.16
CA TYR A 171 -7.45 -16.56 16.61
C TYR A 171 -7.18 -17.32 15.31
N ILE A 172 -7.65 -18.56 15.24
CA ILE A 172 -7.55 -19.42 14.06
C ILE A 172 -8.97 -19.78 13.66
N ARG A 173 -9.35 -19.48 12.42
CA ARG A 173 -10.67 -19.86 11.88
C ARG A 173 -10.56 -20.49 10.52
N GLY A 174 -11.48 -21.42 10.25
CA GLY A 174 -11.85 -21.78 8.90
C GLY A 174 -12.58 -20.65 8.18
N LYS A 175 -13.25 -20.99 7.08
CA LYS A 175 -14.18 -20.08 6.39
C LYS A 175 -15.25 -19.56 7.35
N VAL A 176 -15.85 -18.41 7.01
CA VAL A 176 -16.95 -17.82 7.77
C VAL A 176 -18.02 -18.87 8.09
N GLY A 177 -18.36 -19.01 9.38
CA GLY A 177 -19.31 -20.01 9.89
C GLY A 177 -18.71 -21.40 10.16
N GLY A 178 -17.43 -21.61 9.89
CA GLY A 178 -16.70 -22.84 10.18
C GLY A 178 -16.10 -22.88 11.59
N PRO A 179 -15.33 -23.94 11.90
CA PRO A 179 -14.66 -24.09 13.18
C PRO A 179 -13.62 -23.00 13.44
N TYR A 180 -13.40 -22.68 14.72
CA TYR A 180 -12.39 -21.73 15.15
C TYR A 180 -11.79 -22.07 16.52
N LEU A 181 -10.56 -21.63 16.74
CA LEU A 181 -9.84 -21.66 18.00
C LEU A 181 -9.49 -20.23 18.40
N SER A 182 -9.80 -19.86 19.63
CA SER A 182 -9.44 -18.58 20.25
C SER A 182 -8.58 -18.86 21.48
N VAL A 183 -7.46 -18.18 21.60
CA VAL A 183 -6.58 -18.18 22.78
C VAL A 183 -6.32 -16.74 23.16
N ASN A 184 -6.80 -16.33 24.32
CA ASN A 184 -6.66 -14.96 24.81
C ASN A 184 -6.50 -14.94 26.34
N GLU A 185 -6.40 -13.76 26.93
CA GLU A 185 -6.20 -13.58 28.38
C GLU A 185 -7.36 -14.09 29.25
N LYS A 186 -8.56 -14.24 28.67
CA LYS A 186 -9.77 -14.67 29.38
C LYS A 186 -10.00 -16.17 29.27
N ASN A 187 -9.77 -16.77 28.11
CA ASN A 187 -10.04 -18.18 27.86
C ASN A 187 -9.27 -18.78 26.68
N ILE A 188 -9.27 -20.11 26.66
CA ILE A 188 -8.97 -20.94 25.50
C ILE A 188 -10.27 -21.60 25.05
N ARG A 189 -10.67 -21.40 23.80
CA ARG A 189 -11.94 -21.91 23.28
C ARG A 189 -11.82 -22.49 21.88
N LEU A 190 -12.21 -23.75 21.70
CA LEU A 190 -12.33 -24.39 20.39
C LEU A 190 -13.81 -24.61 20.09
N ILE A 191 -14.31 -24.02 19.01
CA ILE A 191 -15.69 -24.15 18.57
C ILE A 191 -15.75 -24.79 17.20
N ALA A 192 -16.63 -25.77 17.03
CA ALA A 192 -17.05 -26.28 15.74
C ALA A 192 -18.57 -26.13 15.58
N PRO A 193 -19.04 -25.09 14.86
CA PRO A 193 -20.44 -24.97 14.50
C PRO A 193 -20.82 -26.09 13.52
N MET A 194 -21.85 -26.86 13.85
CA MET A 194 -22.38 -27.94 13.03
C MET A 194 -23.87 -27.72 12.75
N LYS A 195 -24.41 -28.36 11.72
CA LYS A 195 -25.86 -28.27 11.40
C LYS A 195 -26.77 -28.62 12.57
N ASN A 196 -26.31 -29.50 13.46
CA ASN A 196 -27.11 -30.08 14.55
C ASN A 196 -26.74 -29.51 15.93
N GLY A 197 -25.96 -28.44 16.00
CA GLY A 197 -25.56 -27.83 17.27
C GLY A 197 -24.13 -27.30 17.27
N LEU A 198 -23.75 -26.72 18.39
CA LEU A 198 -22.41 -26.19 18.65
C LEU A 198 -21.60 -27.24 19.41
N TYR A 199 -20.41 -27.56 18.92
CA TYR A 199 -19.42 -28.31 19.68
C TYR A 199 -18.40 -27.31 20.21
N ASP A 200 -18.12 -27.37 21.51
CA ASP A 200 -17.31 -26.35 22.19
C ASP A 200 -16.46 -27.00 23.30
N ILE A 201 -15.17 -26.68 23.29
CA ILE A 201 -14.25 -26.96 24.39
C ILE A 201 -13.79 -25.61 24.92
N THR A 202 -14.05 -25.36 26.20
CA THR A 202 -13.72 -24.09 26.85
C THR A 202 -12.85 -24.35 28.08
N ILE A 203 -11.75 -23.62 28.19
CA ILE A 203 -10.98 -23.44 29.42
C ILE A 203 -11.09 -21.97 29.78
N ASP A 204 -11.75 -21.68 30.90
CA ASP A 204 -11.96 -20.33 31.43
C ASP A 204 -11.33 -20.24 32.83
N PRO A 205 -10.06 -19.80 32.92
CA PRO A 205 -9.37 -19.70 34.20
C PRO A 205 -10.00 -18.66 35.15
N GLU A 206 -10.63 -17.62 34.62
CA GLU A 206 -11.26 -16.55 35.42
C GLU A 206 -12.45 -17.11 36.21
N ASN A 207 -13.27 -17.91 35.53
CA ASN A 207 -14.41 -18.61 36.15
C ASN A 207 -14.04 -19.99 36.72
N LYS A 208 -12.76 -20.40 36.63
CA LYS A 208 -12.25 -21.71 37.05
C LYS A 208 -13.03 -22.87 36.44
N LEU A 209 -13.30 -22.78 35.15
CA LEU A 209 -14.17 -23.68 34.42
C LEU A 209 -13.43 -24.42 33.31
N LEU A 210 -13.66 -25.73 33.22
CA LEU A 210 -13.34 -26.56 32.08
C LEU A 210 -14.64 -27.18 31.54
N GLY A 211 -15.02 -26.80 30.33
CA GLY A 211 -16.28 -27.22 29.71
C GLY A 211 -16.08 -27.99 28.42
N LEU A 212 -16.88 -29.04 28.23
CA LEU A 212 -17.06 -29.79 27.00
C LEU A 212 -18.55 -29.77 26.65
N ASN A 213 -18.93 -29.12 25.56
CA ASN A 213 -20.30 -29.08 25.06
C ASN A 213 -20.38 -29.77 23.69
N CYS A 214 -21.33 -30.69 23.57
CA CYS A 214 -21.62 -31.45 22.37
C CYS A 214 -23.10 -31.27 21.99
N GLY A 215 -23.48 -30.06 21.59
CA GLY A 215 -24.85 -29.71 21.22
C GLY A 215 -25.76 -29.54 22.44
N ASN A 216 -26.54 -30.58 22.76
CA ASN A 216 -27.49 -30.57 23.88
C ASN A 216 -27.01 -31.41 25.08
N SER A 217 -25.75 -31.82 25.07
CA SER A 217 -25.13 -32.55 26.17
C SER A 217 -23.84 -31.83 26.55
N TYR A 218 -23.52 -31.77 27.83
CA TYR A 218 -22.30 -31.14 28.32
C TYR A 218 -21.70 -31.85 29.53
N ILE A 219 -20.41 -31.61 29.71
CA ILE A 219 -19.68 -31.89 30.94
C ILE A 219 -18.98 -30.59 31.31
N VAL A 220 -19.21 -30.09 32.51
CA VAL A 220 -18.58 -28.88 33.04
C VAL A 220 -17.93 -29.22 34.37
N LEU A 221 -16.62 -29.00 34.46
CA LEU A 221 -15.89 -29.01 35.72
C LEU A 221 -15.75 -27.57 36.16
N ASP A 222 -16.28 -27.24 37.33
CA ASP A 222 -15.97 -26.01 38.02
C ASP A 222 -15.09 -26.29 39.26
N LYS A 223 -14.80 -25.26 40.05
CA LYS A 223 -13.91 -25.39 41.21
C LYS A 223 -14.45 -26.33 42.31
N ASP A 224 -15.76 -26.50 42.40
CA ASP A 224 -16.45 -27.16 43.52
C ASP A 224 -17.27 -28.39 43.05
N ASP A 225 -17.67 -28.45 41.77
CA ASP A 225 -18.59 -29.45 41.24
C ASP A 225 -18.22 -29.95 39.82
N ILE A 226 -18.80 -31.09 39.45
CA ILE A 226 -18.80 -31.64 38.10
C ILE A 226 -20.25 -31.80 37.65
N ASP A 227 -20.68 -30.97 36.72
CA ASP A 227 -22.00 -31.03 36.12
C ASP A 227 -21.98 -31.84 34.82
N ILE A 228 -22.90 -32.79 34.69
CA ILE A 228 -23.03 -33.68 33.54
C ILE A 228 -24.49 -33.73 33.12
N GLU A 229 -24.78 -33.19 31.93
CA GLU A 229 -26.10 -33.30 31.31
C GLU A 229 -25.99 -34.05 29.99
N ALA A 230 -26.87 -35.03 29.79
CA ALA A 230 -27.01 -35.71 28.52
C ALA A 230 -28.48 -35.77 28.10
N LYS A 231 -28.76 -35.43 26.84
CA LYS A 231 -30.07 -35.64 26.23
C LYS A 231 -30.44 -37.15 26.12
N GLY A 232 -29.42 -38.00 26.05
CA GLY A 232 -29.55 -39.45 25.99
C GLY A 232 -29.29 -40.11 27.35
N ASN A 233 -28.69 -41.30 27.32
CA ASN A 233 -28.31 -42.02 28.54
C ASN A 233 -26.93 -41.57 29.04
N ILE A 234 -26.77 -41.53 30.36
CA ILE A 234 -25.45 -41.49 31.01
C ILE A 234 -25.16 -42.92 31.49
N SER A 235 -24.13 -43.55 30.91
CA SER A 235 -23.70 -44.89 31.29
C SER A 235 -22.34 -44.83 31.98
N ILE A 236 -22.30 -45.28 33.24
CA ILE A 236 -21.06 -45.43 34.02
C ILE A 236 -20.84 -46.92 34.23
N SER A 237 -19.74 -47.46 33.73
CA SER A 237 -19.35 -48.86 33.92
C SER A 237 -18.02 -48.94 34.65
N SER A 238 -17.88 -49.96 35.50
CA SER A 238 -16.65 -50.26 36.21
C SER A 238 -16.27 -51.70 35.93
N LEU A 239 -15.00 -51.96 35.58
CA LEU A 239 -14.49 -53.32 35.30
C LEU A 239 -14.68 -54.28 36.48
N ASN A 240 -14.75 -53.75 37.70
CA ASN A 240 -14.97 -54.54 38.92
C ASN A 240 -16.38 -54.33 39.53
N GLY A 241 -17.28 -53.65 38.81
CA GLY A 241 -18.65 -53.37 39.26
C GLY A 241 -18.77 -52.41 40.44
N ILE A 242 -17.66 -51.89 40.98
CA ILE A 242 -17.69 -50.96 42.11
C ILE A 242 -17.73 -49.54 41.56
N ILE A 243 -18.85 -48.85 41.80
CA ILE A 243 -18.98 -47.41 41.63
C ILE A 243 -19.10 -46.81 43.03
N SER A 244 -18.35 -45.75 43.33
CA SER A 244 -18.53 -44.99 44.57
C SER A 244 -19.02 -43.60 44.26
N ILE A 245 -20.15 -43.22 44.86
CA ILE A 245 -20.73 -41.88 44.76
C ILE A 245 -20.72 -41.28 46.17
N ASN A 246 -20.03 -40.16 46.35
CA ASN A 246 -19.84 -39.50 47.66
C ASN A 246 -19.34 -40.45 48.77
N GLY A 247 -18.37 -41.30 48.44
CA GLY A 247 -17.78 -42.27 49.38
C GLY A 247 -18.69 -43.46 49.72
N LYS A 248 -19.92 -43.52 49.18
CA LYS A 248 -20.82 -44.67 49.32
C LYS A 248 -20.63 -45.59 48.13
N ARG A 249 -20.51 -46.90 48.37
CA ARG A 249 -20.54 -47.89 47.29
C ARG A 249 -21.96 -48.02 46.76
N VAL A 250 -22.12 -47.89 45.46
CA VAL A 250 -23.37 -48.15 44.73
C VAL A 250 -23.11 -49.40 43.89
N SER A 251 -23.84 -50.48 44.21
CA SER A 251 -23.87 -51.67 43.37
C SER A 251 -24.92 -51.46 42.30
N LEU A 252 -24.52 -51.54 41.04
CA LEU A 252 -25.47 -51.61 39.93
C LEU A 252 -26.00 -53.04 39.91
N ASN A 253 -27.27 -53.23 40.25
CA ASN A 253 -27.92 -54.53 40.10
C ASN A 253 -28.22 -54.75 38.61
N GLU A 254 -27.85 -55.94 38.11
CA GLU A 254 -28.27 -56.45 36.80
C GLU A 254 -29.80 -56.56 36.68
#